data_AF-A0A962MTK3-F1
#
_entry.id   AF-A0A962MTK3-F1
#
_cell.length_a   1.000
_cell.length_b   1.000
_cell.length_c   1.000
_cell.angle_alpha   90.00
_cell.angle_beta   90.00
_cell.angle_gamma   90.00
#
_symmetry.space_group_name_H-M   'P 1'
#
loop_
_entity.id
_entity.type
_entity.pdbx_description
1 polymer ?
#
loop_
_entity_poly.entity_id
_entity_poly.type
_entity_poly.pdbx_seq_one_letter_code
_entity_poly.pdbx_strand_id
1 'polypeptide(L)'
;MGIRLRLAETAQELDDVFWVRRQVYTVEEGKFDDGRSADRFLVDHFDAHPQCAKLIAYDGDEPIATVRVNLDTGAGLPPELLYDFAAERDRINREWQVEHGVAPRLGSAGMLAVRSRWRRRRDVVRALFKLAATVGRTWGGTHILVAVNHENEAMYRRLGFSAVGPKTWVDDIGNHIVPMVSTFSEMYSRTVGPRLDGIALLKCFSNQFQRVVYRAGEVIFSEFDEADECYVIDVGSVKITTTNAVDGRELAFAMMGPGELFGEMALIDSKTRSANAIAASDTEVIVLRRDDFMQGLQQHPERLGIVLGFISDRLRRTDEFAKLLAYGSAEQRIEFALKGLLESARLKQRADGTSLLRAGPAELAAAAGTDVGEVIGFLEGLRERGICEFSDARIEFLRPYGRAHRATKRRPGGSGQA
;
A
#
# COMPACT_ATOMS: atom_id res chain seq x y z
N MET A 1 -12.84 -11.70 2.07
CA MET A 1 -11.90 -11.94 0.96
C MET A 1 -11.41 -10.57 0.50
N GLY A 2 -10.11 -10.39 0.34
CA GLY A 2 -9.54 -9.07 0.04
C GLY A 2 -9.98 -8.52 -1.32
N ILE A 3 -10.03 -7.19 -1.44
CA ILE A 3 -10.30 -6.50 -2.70
C ILE A 3 -9.03 -6.51 -3.55
N ARG A 4 -9.08 -7.14 -4.73
CA ARG A 4 -7.94 -7.30 -5.63
C ARG A 4 -7.92 -6.20 -6.68
N LEU A 5 -6.78 -5.54 -6.85
CA LEU A 5 -6.56 -4.49 -7.85
C LEU A 5 -5.43 -4.90 -8.77
N ARG A 6 -5.60 -4.69 -10.07
CA ARG A 6 -4.62 -5.07 -11.10
C ARG A 6 -4.75 -4.26 -12.38
N LEU A 7 -3.75 -4.36 -13.25
CA LEU A 7 -3.93 -4.05 -14.67
C LEU A 7 -4.94 -5.04 -15.28
N ALA A 8 -5.80 -4.53 -16.14
CA ALA A 8 -6.67 -5.33 -16.99
C ALA A 8 -5.90 -5.73 -18.26
N GLU A 9 -5.62 -7.02 -18.39
CA GLU A 9 -4.83 -7.58 -19.49
C GLU A 9 -5.62 -8.64 -20.27
N THR A 10 -6.48 -9.40 -19.59
CA THR A 10 -7.32 -10.40 -20.27
C THR A 10 -8.53 -9.76 -20.93
N ALA A 11 -9.09 -10.42 -21.94
CA ALA A 11 -10.31 -9.95 -22.62
C ALA A 11 -11.47 -9.75 -21.62
N GLN A 12 -11.63 -10.67 -20.66
CA GLN A 12 -12.64 -10.55 -19.62
C GLN A 12 -12.42 -9.32 -18.73
N GLU A 13 -11.18 -9.05 -18.30
CA GLU A 13 -10.90 -7.88 -17.48
C GLU A 13 -11.12 -6.56 -18.22
N LEU A 14 -10.81 -6.53 -19.52
CA LEU A 14 -11.08 -5.37 -20.36
C LEU A 14 -12.58 -5.14 -20.51
N ASP A 15 -13.36 -6.19 -20.76
CA ASP A 15 -14.82 -6.13 -20.78
C ASP A 15 -15.38 -5.61 -19.45
N ASP A 16 -14.85 -6.09 -18.32
CA ASP A 16 -15.24 -5.66 -16.98
C ASP A 16 -14.92 -4.18 -16.74
N VAL A 17 -13.78 -3.68 -17.21
CA VAL A 17 -13.45 -2.24 -17.15
C VAL A 17 -14.53 -1.41 -17.84
N PHE A 18 -14.88 -1.75 -19.07
CA PHE A 18 -15.83 -0.97 -19.85
C PHE A 18 -17.26 -1.11 -19.32
N TRP A 19 -17.59 -2.28 -18.78
CA TRP A 19 -18.85 -2.51 -18.09
C TRP A 19 -18.96 -1.66 -16.83
N VAL A 20 -17.94 -1.64 -15.95
CA VAL A 20 -17.95 -0.83 -14.72
C VAL A 20 -18.14 0.65 -15.03
N ARG A 21 -17.48 1.17 -16.06
CA ARG A 21 -17.63 2.57 -16.48
C ARG A 21 -19.08 2.89 -16.86
N ARG A 22 -19.72 2.05 -17.68
CA ARG A 22 -21.13 2.21 -18.04
C ARG A 22 -22.04 2.12 -16.82
N GLN A 23 -21.82 1.14 -15.94
CA GLN A 23 -22.63 1.01 -14.72
C GLN A 23 -22.55 2.27 -13.87
N VAL A 24 -21.36 2.83 -13.68
CA VAL A 24 -21.18 4.01 -12.84
C VAL A 24 -21.74 5.26 -13.51
N TYR A 25 -21.30 5.57 -14.72
CA TYR A 25 -21.64 6.87 -15.31
C TYR A 25 -23.04 6.89 -15.93
N THR A 26 -23.42 5.85 -16.66
CA THR A 26 -24.73 5.81 -17.34
C THR A 26 -25.83 5.34 -16.40
N VAL A 27 -25.65 4.22 -15.69
CA VAL A 27 -26.72 3.63 -14.88
C VAL A 27 -26.86 4.31 -13.51
N GLU A 28 -25.77 4.48 -12.76
CA GLU A 28 -25.82 5.06 -11.42
C GLU A 28 -25.88 6.60 -11.42
N GLU A 29 -25.24 7.27 -12.37
CA GLU A 29 -25.15 8.74 -12.43
C GLU A 29 -26.04 9.40 -13.51
N GLY A 30 -26.61 8.63 -14.45
CA GLY A 30 -27.46 9.18 -15.51
C GLY A 30 -26.72 10.07 -16.51
N LYS A 31 -25.41 9.88 -16.69
CA LYS A 31 -24.54 10.64 -17.61
C LYS A 31 -24.22 9.83 -18.87
N PHE A 32 -23.89 10.53 -19.94
CA PHE A 32 -23.54 9.91 -21.24
C PHE A 32 -24.63 9.00 -21.81
N ASP A 33 -25.90 9.23 -21.44
CA ASP A 33 -27.03 8.55 -22.06
C ASP A 33 -27.37 9.25 -23.38
N ASP A 34 -26.87 8.70 -24.49
CA ASP A 34 -27.05 9.21 -25.85
C ASP A 34 -28.31 8.64 -26.52
N GLY A 35 -29.19 7.97 -25.76
CA GLY A 35 -30.37 7.29 -26.29
C GLY A 35 -30.05 5.97 -27.03
N ARG A 36 -28.77 5.59 -27.17
CA ARG A 36 -28.35 4.27 -27.66
C ARG A 36 -28.27 3.30 -26.48
N SER A 37 -29.44 3.03 -25.91
CA SER A 37 -29.67 2.16 -24.74
C SER A 37 -29.06 0.74 -24.86
N ALA A 38 -28.63 0.32 -26.06
CA ALA A 38 -28.20 -1.04 -26.38
C ALA A 38 -26.71 -1.35 -26.12
N ASP A 39 -25.82 -0.35 -26.05
CA ASP A 39 -24.39 -0.65 -25.92
C ASP A 39 -24.02 -1.07 -24.49
N ARG A 40 -23.41 -2.26 -24.37
CA ARG A 40 -23.05 -2.90 -23.10
C ARG A 40 -21.85 -2.22 -22.41
N PHE A 41 -21.14 -1.34 -23.10
CA PHE A 41 -19.82 -0.83 -22.73
C PHE A 41 -19.73 0.69 -22.90
N LEU A 42 -18.92 1.34 -22.06
CA LEU A 42 -18.55 2.75 -22.24
C LEU A 42 -17.05 2.85 -22.55
N VAL A 43 -16.74 3.28 -23.78
CA VAL A 43 -15.39 3.37 -24.36
C VAL A 43 -15.17 4.73 -25.02
N ASP A 44 -13.92 5.17 -25.11
CA ASP A 44 -13.51 6.28 -25.98
C ASP A 44 -12.24 5.93 -26.77
N HIS A 45 -11.81 6.80 -27.68
CA HIS A 45 -10.64 6.53 -28.53
C HIS A 45 -9.31 6.46 -27.76
N PHE A 46 -9.21 7.07 -26.56
CA PHE A 46 -8.00 6.99 -25.73
C PHE A 46 -7.83 5.61 -25.08
N ASP A 47 -8.88 4.77 -25.05
CA ASP A 47 -8.76 3.37 -24.65
C ASP A 47 -7.95 2.54 -25.65
N ALA A 48 -7.81 3.00 -26.90
CA ALA A 48 -6.99 2.40 -27.95
C ALA A 48 -5.60 3.06 -28.09
N HIS A 49 -5.27 4.02 -27.22
CA HIS A 49 -3.99 4.72 -27.27
C HIS A 49 -2.82 3.74 -26.99
N PRO A 50 -1.69 3.79 -27.73
CA PRO A 50 -0.61 2.80 -27.60
C PRO A 50 -0.04 2.65 -26.18
N GLN A 51 -0.02 3.75 -25.42
CA GLN A 51 0.43 3.78 -24.03
C GLN A 51 -0.74 4.07 -23.08
N CYS A 52 -1.71 3.15 -23.09
CA CYS A 52 -2.88 3.17 -22.22
C CYS A 52 -2.90 1.94 -21.31
N ALA A 53 -3.17 2.16 -20.03
CA ALA A 53 -3.35 1.14 -19.02
C ALA A 53 -4.73 1.32 -18.41
N LYS A 54 -5.40 0.20 -18.18
CA LYS A 54 -6.71 0.17 -17.55
C LYS A 54 -6.56 -0.62 -16.26
N LEU A 55 -6.89 0.00 -15.14
CA LEU A 55 -6.84 -0.64 -13.85
C LEU A 55 -8.24 -1.12 -13.49
N ILE A 56 -8.34 -2.25 -12.83
CA ILE A 56 -9.60 -2.84 -12.39
C ILE A 56 -9.46 -3.36 -10.97
N ALA A 57 -10.50 -3.16 -10.17
CA ALA A 57 -10.64 -3.67 -8.82
C ALA A 57 -11.82 -4.64 -8.72
N TYR A 58 -11.62 -5.74 -8.00
CA TYR A 58 -12.62 -6.79 -7.76
C TYR A 58 -12.85 -7.01 -6.28
N ASP A 59 -14.11 -7.21 -5.89
CA ASP A 59 -14.53 -7.76 -4.60
C ASP A 59 -14.99 -9.22 -4.85
N GLY A 60 -14.14 -10.18 -4.52
CA GLY A 60 -14.29 -11.55 -5.04
C GLY A 60 -14.11 -11.59 -6.56
N ASP A 61 -15.20 -11.91 -7.27
CA ASP A 61 -15.29 -11.93 -8.74
C ASP A 61 -16.11 -10.75 -9.30
N GLU A 62 -16.68 -9.90 -8.43
CA GLU A 62 -17.46 -8.74 -8.85
C GLU A 62 -16.52 -7.59 -9.20
N PRO A 63 -16.56 -7.03 -10.43
CA PRO A 63 -15.79 -5.83 -10.77
C PRO A 63 -16.46 -4.59 -10.15
N ILE A 64 -15.69 -3.81 -9.38
CA ILE A 64 -16.23 -2.75 -8.51
C ILE A 64 -15.74 -1.35 -8.85
N ALA A 65 -14.54 -1.23 -9.44
CA ALA A 65 -13.96 0.06 -9.73
C ALA A 65 -12.87 -0.02 -10.80
N THR A 66 -12.69 1.06 -11.57
CA THR A 66 -11.67 1.17 -12.61
C THR A 66 -11.14 2.59 -12.73
N VAL A 67 -9.92 2.73 -13.25
CA VAL A 67 -9.34 4.00 -13.67
C VAL A 67 -8.45 3.77 -14.90
N ARG A 68 -8.40 4.74 -15.80
CA ARG A 68 -7.49 4.74 -16.95
C ARG A 68 -6.25 5.56 -16.65
N VAL A 69 -5.09 5.11 -17.13
CA VAL A 69 -3.85 5.87 -17.17
C VAL A 69 -3.37 5.93 -18.62
N ASN A 70 -3.00 7.12 -19.09
CA ASN A 70 -2.43 7.36 -20.41
C ASN A 70 -1.07 8.04 -20.27
N LEU A 71 -0.11 7.64 -21.09
CA LEU A 71 1.05 8.47 -21.40
C LEU A 71 0.86 9.08 -22.78
N ASP A 72 1.23 10.34 -22.92
CA ASP A 72 1.20 11.04 -24.18
C ASP A 72 2.23 10.44 -25.16
N THR A 73 1.75 10.05 -26.34
CA THR A 73 2.57 9.55 -27.45
C THR A 73 2.49 10.47 -28.67
N GLY A 74 2.03 11.71 -28.49
CA GLY A 74 1.85 12.71 -29.54
C GLY A 74 0.44 12.77 -30.14
N ALA A 75 -0.47 11.85 -29.76
CA ALA A 75 -1.87 11.88 -30.19
C ALA A 75 -2.78 12.74 -29.27
N GLY A 76 -2.20 13.35 -28.23
CA GLY A 76 -2.93 14.13 -27.23
C GLY A 76 -3.41 13.29 -26.05
N LEU A 77 -3.82 13.96 -24.98
CA LEU A 77 -4.29 13.36 -23.73
C LEU A 77 -5.79 13.63 -23.52
N PRO A 78 -6.52 12.73 -22.82
CA PRO A 78 -7.95 12.89 -22.55
C PRO A 78 -8.41 14.26 -22.03
N PRO A 79 -7.75 14.88 -21.02
CA PRO A 79 -8.20 16.16 -20.49
C PRO A 79 -8.09 17.31 -21.50
N GLU A 80 -7.34 17.15 -22.59
CA GLU A 80 -7.18 18.19 -23.62
C GLU A 80 -8.41 18.36 -24.50
N LEU A 81 -9.35 17.41 -24.49
CA LEU A 81 -10.67 17.60 -25.09
C LEU A 81 -11.54 18.57 -24.29
N LEU A 82 -11.21 18.78 -23.01
CA LEU A 82 -12.04 19.52 -22.07
C LEU A 82 -11.45 20.91 -21.73
N TYR A 83 -10.15 21.08 -21.93
CA TYR A 83 -9.42 22.31 -21.65
C TYR A 83 -8.16 22.40 -22.50
N ASP A 84 -7.83 23.60 -22.98
CA ASP A 84 -6.61 23.85 -23.73
C ASP A 84 -5.39 23.96 -22.80
N PHE A 85 -4.57 22.90 -22.78
CA PHE A 85 -3.33 22.84 -22.01
C PHE A 85 -2.10 23.37 -22.77
N ALA A 86 -2.22 23.95 -23.97
CA ALA A 86 -1.08 24.35 -24.79
C ALA A 86 -0.08 25.25 -24.04
N ALA A 87 -0.57 26.30 -23.38
CA ALA A 87 0.28 27.21 -22.59
C ALA A 87 1.02 26.50 -21.45
N GLU A 88 0.37 25.53 -20.80
CA GLU A 88 0.96 24.74 -19.72
C GLU A 88 1.98 23.74 -20.25
N ARG A 89 1.69 23.06 -21.37
CA ARG A 89 2.65 22.15 -22.04
C ARG A 89 3.90 22.90 -22.45
N ASP A 90 3.74 24.08 -23.04
CA ASP A 90 4.84 24.95 -23.42
C ASP A 90 5.67 25.38 -22.21
N ARG A 91 5.04 25.75 -21.10
CA ARG A 91 5.75 26.08 -19.86
C ARG A 91 6.53 24.88 -19.33
N ILE A 92 5.87 23.73 -19.15
CA ILE A 92 6.47 22.49 -18.64
C ILE A 92 7.63 22.03 -19.53
N ASN A 93 7.46 22.05 -20.86
CA ASN A 93 8.51 21.70 -21.81
C ASN A 93 9.73 22.59 -21.64
N ARG A 94 9.56 23.91 -21.60
CA ARG A 94 10.68 24.84 -21.42
C ARG A 94 11.39 24.64 -20.08
N GLU A 95 10.65 24.62 -18.98
CA GLU A 95 11.21 24.49 -17.64
C GLU A 95 11.95 23.15 -17.46
N TRP A 96 11.33 22.04 -17.87
CA TRP A 96 11.91 20.72 -17.73
C TRP A 96 13.13 20.52 -18.64
N GLN A 97 13.10 21.05 -19.86
CA GLN A 97 14.25 20.98 -20.78
C GLN A 97 15.44 21.78 -20.23
N VAL A 98 15.22 22.94 -19.60
CA VAL A 98 16.28 23.74 -18.97
C VAL A 98 16.90 23.00 -17.79
N GLU A 99 16.09 22.35 -16.96
CA GLU A 99 16.56 21.66 -15.75
C GLU A 99 17.21 20.30 -16.02
N HIS A 100 16.65 19.51 -16.96
CA HIS A 100 17.02 18.11 -17.17
C HIS A 100 17.63 17.80 -18.54
N GLY A 101 17.61 18.75 -19.48
CA GLY A 101 18.18 18.58 -20.83
C GLY A 101 17.43 17.62 -21.75
N VAL A 102 16.26 17.10 -21.33
CA VAL A 102 15.42 16.17 -22.10
C VAL A 102 13.96 16.63 -22.07
N ALA A 103 13.17 16.18 -23.04
CA ALA A 103 11.74 16.51 -23.09
C ALA A 103 10.98 15.80 -21.94
N PRO A 104 9.97 16.46 -21.33
CA PRO A 104 9.12 15.84 -20.32
C PRO A 104 8.23 14.76 -20.95
N ARG A 105 7.80 13.80 -20.13
CA ARG A 105 6.84 12.76 -20.51
C ARG A 105 5.52 13.03 -19.80
N LEU A 106 4.57 13.60 -20.52
CA LEU A 106 3.27 13.99 -19.96
C LEU A 106 2.34 12.77 -19.92
N GLY A 107 1.52 12.69 -18.88
CA GLY A 107 0.49 11.65 -18.77
C GLY A 107 -0.81 12.20 -18.20
N SER A 108 -1.81 11.33 -18.14
CA SER A 108 -3.10 11.63 -17.53
C SER A 108 -3.66 10.39 -16.85
N ALA A 109 -4.52 10.61 -15.86
CA ALA A 109 -5.37 9.57 -15.29
C ALA A 109 -6.81 10.06 -15.25
N GLY A 110 -7.75 9.24 -15.70
CA GLY A 110 -9.15 9.62 -15.89
C GLY A 110 -10.07 8.42 -15.91
N MET A 111 -11.37 8.65 -16.18
CA MET A 111 -12.40 7.60 -16.15
C MET A 111 -12.40 6.80 -14.84
N LEU A 112 -12.19 7.50 -13.71
CA LEU A 112 -12.29 6.90 -12.38
C LEU A 112 -13.76 6.57 -12.08
N ALA A 113 -14.13 5.31 -12.26
CA ALA A 113 -15.46 4.81 -12.01
C ALA A 113 -15.42 3.90 -10.78
N VAL A 114 -16.20 4.21 -9.75
CA VAL A 114 -16.32 3.41 -8.53
C VAL A 114 -17.79 3.19 -8.26
N ARG A 115 -18.22 1.93 -8.23
CA ARG A 115 -19.62 1.57 -7.97
C ARG A 115 -20.08 2.08 -6.61
N SER A 116 -21.33 2.53 -6.57
CA SER A 116 -21.96 3.22 -5.43
C SER A 116 -21.64 2.65 -4.04
N ARG A 117 -21.69 1.32 -3.87
CA ARG A 117 -21.41 0.61 -2.61
C ARG A 117 -19.95 0.76 -2.12
N TRP A 118 -18.99 1.00 -3.02
CA TRP A 118 -17.56 1.14 -2.66
C TRP A 118 -17.05 2.59 -2.71
N ARG A 119 -17.87 3.58 -3.10
CA ARG A 119 -17.44 5.00 -3.15
C ARG A 119 -16.94 5.55 -1.81
N ARG A 120 -17.40 4.99 -0.69
CA ARG A 120 -16.94 5.36 0.67
C ARG A 120 -15.71 4.57 1.16
N ARG A 121 -15.26 3.55 0.42
CA ARG A 121 -14.04 2.77 0.70
C ARG A 121 -12.80 3.53 0.27
N ARG A 122 -12.33 4.44 1.12
CA ARG A 122 -11.14 5.29 0.87
C ARG A 122 -9.88 4.48 0.64
N ASP A 123 -9.78 3.32 1.26
CA ASP A 123 -8.71 2.33 1.07
C ASP A 123 -8.67 1.81 -0.37
N VAL A 124 -9.82 1.47 -0.97
CA VAL A 124 -9.91 1.01 -2.36
C VAL A 124 -9.53 2.12 -3.34
N VAL A 125 -10.09 3.32 -3.17
CA VAL A 125 -9.78 4.47 -4.02
C VAL A 125 -8.29 4.79 -3.93
N ARG A 126 -7.73 4.84 -2.72
CA ARG A 126 -6.30 5.09 -2.52
C ARG A 126 -5.43 4.01 -3.18
N ALA A 127 -5.80 2.73 -3.08
CA ALA A 127 -5.07 1.65 -3.73
C ALA A 127 -5.09 1.78 -5.27
N LEU A 128 -6.21 2.22 -5.87
CA LEU A 128 -6.27 2.55 -7.31
C LEU A 128 -5.31 3.68 -7.67
N PHE A 129 -5.31 4.78 -6.91
CA PHE A 129 -4.37 5.89 -7.15
C PHE A 129 -2.92 5.45 -7.01
N LYS A 130 -2.60 4.61 -6.02
CA LYS A 130 -1.25 4.06 -5.85
C LYS A 130 -0.85 3.16 -7.03
N LEU A 131 -1.76 2.32 -7.51
CA LEU A 131 -1.48 1.47 -8.67
C LEU A 131 -1.30 2.31 -9.95
N ALA A 132 -2.14 3.33 -10.16
CA ALA A 132 -1.99 4.28 -11.26
C ALA A 132 -0.66 5.04 -11.20
N ALA A 133 -0.25 5.45 -9.99
CA ALA A 133 1.06 6.02 -9.77
C ALA A 133 2.17 5.00 -10.11
N THR A 134 2.09 3.74 -9.66
CA THR A 134 3.08 2.72 -10.04
C THR A 134 3.22 2.58 -11.57
N VAL A 135 2.12 2.52 -12.32
CA VAL A 135 2.13 2.48 -13.79
C VAL A 135 2.80 3.71 -14.39
N GLY A 136 2.39 4.92 -13.98
CA GLY A 136 2.98 6.16 -14.49
C GLY A 136 4.49 6.25 -14.22
N ARG A 137 4.95 5.70 -13.09
CA ARG A 137 6.38 5.63 -12.74
C ARG A 137 7.13 4.69 -13.68
N THR A 138 6.60 3.49 -13.94
CA THR A 138 7.22 2.54 -14.88
C THR A 138 7.33 3.12 -16.28
N TRP A 139 6.37 3.95 -16.67
CA TRP A 139 6.40 4.68 -17.93
C TRP A 139 7.29 5.91 -17.93
N GLY A 140 7.96 6.24 -16.82
CA GLY A 140 8.83 7.42 -16.72
C GLY A 140 8.08 8.75 -16.87
N GLY A 141 6.80 8.80 -16.49
CA GLY A 141 6.02 10.04 -16.52
C GLY A 141 6.66 11.12 -15.64
N THR A 142 6.69 12.36 -16.14
CA THR A 142 7.28 13.50 -15.43
C THR A 142 6.22 14.47 -14.92
N HIS A 143 5.11 14.62 -15.65
CA HIS A 143 3.98 15.47 -15.28
C HIS A 143 2.66 14.79 -15.59
N ILE A 144 1.62 15.22 -14.87
CA ILE A 144 0.28 14.69 -15.02
C ILE A 144 -0.67 15.85 -15.26
N LEU A 145 -1.41 15.78 -16.37
CA LEU A 145 -2.50 16.70 -16.72
C LEU A 145 -3.83 16.01 -16.43
N VAL A 146 -4.76 16.70 -15.78
CA VAL A 146 -6.11 16.19 -15.51
C VAL A 146 -7.14 17.30 -15.61
N ALA A 147 -8.36 16.94 -16.00
CA ALA A 147 -9.55 17.76 -15.88
C ALA A 147 -10.48 17.03 -14.91
N VAL A 148 -10.59 17.55 -13.69
CA VAL A 148 -11.27 16.83 -12.60
C VAL A 148 -12.60 17.50 -12.29
N ASN A 149 -13.61 16.70 -11.92
CA ASN A 149 -14.85 17.23 -11.38
C ASN A 149 -14.55 18.14 -10.18
N HIS A 150 -15.20 19.30 -10.12
CA HIS A 150 -14.95 20.28 -9.07
C HIS A 150 -15.15 19.71 -7.66
N GLU A 151 -16.07 18.76 -7.46
CA GLU A 151 -16.27 18.13 -6.14
C GLU A 151 -15.03 17.36 -5.66
N ASN A 152 -14.18 16.92 -6.59
CA ASN A 152 -12.96 16.16 -6.29
C ASN A 152 -11.71 17.05 -6.21
N GLU A 153 -11.80 18.35 -6.54
CA GLU A 153 -10.66 19.26 -6.61
C GLU A 153 -9.82 19.24 -5.32
N ALA A 154 -10.48 19.29 -4.16
CA ALA A 154 -9.79 19.28 -2.86
C ALA A 154 -8.97 18.00 -2.61
N MET A 155 -9.40 16.86 -3.15
CA MET A 155 -8.64 15.62 -3.10
C MET A 155 -7.37 15.72 -3.95
N TYR A 156 -7.49 16.20 -5.19
CA TYR A 156 -6.35 16.36 -6.09
C TYR A 156 -5.33 17.39 -5.57
N ARG A 157 -5.77 18.49 -4.94
CA ARG A 157 -4.87 19.43 -4.26
C ARG A 157 -4.05 18.77 -3.15
N ARG A 158 -4.67 17.88 -2.36
CA ARG A 158 -3.93 17.09 -1.34
C ARG A 158 -2.91 16.15 -1.97
N LEU A 159 -3.17 15.65 -3.16
CA LEU A 159 -2.23 14.84 -3.95
C LEU A 159 -1.18 15.68 -4.70
N GLY A 160 -1.14 17.01 -4.52
CA GLY A 160 -0.10 17.87 -5.10
C GLY A 160 -0.44 18.45 -6.47
N PHE A 161 -1.70 18.38 -6.89
CA PHE A 161 -2.15 19.06 -8.09
C PHE A 161 -2.48 20.53 -7.83
N SER A 162 -2.14 21.37 -8.80
CA SER A 162 -2.45 22.81 -8.83
C SER A 162 -3.38 23.10 -9.99
N ALA A 163 -4.41 23.91 -9.76
CA ALA A 163 -5.29 24.37 -10.83
C ALA A 163 -4.55 25.31 -11.79
N VAL A 164 -4.79 25.15 -13.09
CA VAL A 164 -4.12 25.93 -14.15
C VAL A 164 -5.11 26.74 -15.00
N GLY A 165 -6.40 26.67 -14.67
CA GLY A 165 -7.47 27.38 -15.36
C GLY A 165 -8.71 27.50 -14.46
N PRO A 166 -9.72 28.26 -14.91
CA PRO A 166 -10.94 28.48 -14.14
C PRO A 166 -11.81 27.22 -14.06
N LYS A 167 -12.64 27.16 -13.02
CA LYS A 167 -13.76 26.21 -12.95
C LYS A 167 -14.70 26.49 -14.13
N THR A 168 -14.89 25.49 -14.98
CA THR A 168 -15.64 25.63 -16.24
C THR A 168 -16.71 24.55 -16.34
N TRP A 169 -17.92 24.94 -16.77
CA TRP A 169 -18.98 23.98 -17.08
C TRP A 169 -18.71 23.31 -18.43
N VAL A 170 -18.88 21.99 -18.50
CA VAL A 170 -18.74 21.22 -19.74
C VAL A 170 -20.06 20.50 -20.00
N ASP A 171 -20.75 20.88 -21.07
CA ASP A 171 -22.07 20.35 -21.41
C ASP A 171 -22.05 18.85 -21.68
N ASP A 172 -21.05 18.35 -22.41
CA ASP A 172 -20.89 16.92 -22.74
C ASP A 172 -20.75 16.02 -21.49
N ILE A 173 -20.28 16.57 -20.38
CA ILE A 173 -20.12 15.87 -19.10
C ILE A 173 -21.30 16.15 -18.16
N GLY A 174 -21.98 17.28 -18.37
CA GLY A 174 -23.00 17.79 -17.46
C GLY A 174 -22.44 18.14 -16.07
N ASN A 175 -21.19 18.63 -16.00
CA ASN A 175 -20.59 19.02 -14.73
C ASN A 175 -19.55 20.15 -14.87
N HIS A 176 -19.22 20.78 -13.74
CA HIS A 176 -18.08 21.67 -13.64
C HIS A 176 -16.78 20.89 -13.46
N ILE A 177 -15.79 21.22 -14.27
CA ILE A 177 -14.43 20.70 -14.16
C ILE A 177 -13.45 21.79 -13.71
N VAL A 178 -12.31 21.35 -13.20
CA VAL A 178 -11.15 22.20 -12.94
C VAL A 178 -9.93 21.55 -13.62
N PRO A 179 -9.26 22.23 -14.56
CA PRO A 179 -8.02 21.73 -15.15
C PRO A 179 -6.88 21.88 -14.14
N MET A 180 -6.13 20.80 -13.93
CA MET A 180 -5.06 20.76 -12.94
C MET A 180 -3.83 20.03 -13.46
N VAL A 181 -2.68 20.42 -12.92
CA VAL A 181 -1.36 19.85 -13.24
C VAL A 181 -0.63 19.48 -11.96
N SER A 182 0.16 18.42 -12.00
CA SER A 182 1.16 18.11 -10.99
C SER A 182 2.42 17.55 -11.63
N THR A 183 3.56 17.64 -10.93
CA THR A 183 4.70 16.79 -11.29
C THR A 183 4.40 15.37 -10.82
N PHE A 184 4.87 14.39 -11.57
CA PHE A 184 4.69 12.99 -11.23
C PHE A 184 5.34 12.66 -9.88
N SER A 185 6.52 13.23 -9.61
CA SER A 185 7.24 13.07 -8.34
C SER A 185 6.42 13.55 -7.14
N GLU A 186 5.79 14.73 -7.25
CA GLU A 186 4.94 15.29 -6.20
C GLU A 186 3.73 14.38 -5.93
N MET A 187 3.01 13.98 -7.00
CA MET A 187 1.86 13.09 -6.90
C MET A 187 2.23 11.73 -6.29
N TYR A 188 3.31 11.13 -6.78
CA TYR A 188 3.81 9.84 -6.30
C TYR A 188 4.19 9.91 -4.81
N SER A 189 4.93 10.94 -4.42
CA SER A 189 5.35 11.14 -3.02
C SER A 189 4.18 11.30 -2.06
N ARG A 190 3.06 11.88 -2.49
CA ARG A 190 1.86 12.09 -1.65
C ARG A 190 0.93 10.88 -1.63
N THR A 191 0.90 10.11 -2.71
CA THR A 191 0.01 8.94 -2.87
C THR A 191 0.63 7.68 -2.28
N VAL A 192 1.85 7.40 -2.71
CA VAL A 192 2.63 6.20 -2.35
C VAL A 192 3.51 6.48 -1.12
N GLY A 193 3.97 7.72 -0.95
CA GLY A 193 4.88 8.08 0.13
C GLY A 193 6.35 7.77 -0.20
N PRO A 194 7.32 8.36 0.52
CA PRO A 194 8.71 7.86 0.55
C PRO A 194 8.82 6.43 1.14
N ARG A 195 7.69 5.84 1.54
CA ARG A 195 7.56 4.53 2.17
C ARG A 195 8.08 3.42 1.26
N LEU A 196 7.69 3.38 -0.02
CA LEU A 196 8.16 2.33 -0.95
C LEU A 196 9.57 2.61 -1.47
N ASP A 197 9.98 3.87 -1.63
CA ASP A 197 11.34 4.22 -2.08
C ASP A 197 12.44 3.86 -1.07
N GLY A 198 12.11 3.82 0.23
CA GLY A 198 13.01 3.33 1.27
C GLY A 198 13.02 1.81 1.45
N ILE A 199 12.03 1.09 0.91
CA ILE A 199 11.95 -0.37 1.01
C ILE A 199 12.74 -0.93 -0.17
N ALA A 200 13.98 -1.35 0.11
CA ALA A 200 14.90 -1.85 -0.90
C ALA A 200 14.23 -2.93 -1.79
N LEU A 201 13.38 -3.77 -1.20
CA LEU A 201 12.62 -4.81 -1.89
C LEU A 201 11.60 -4.28 -2.92
N LEU A 202 10.96 -3.14 -2.69
CA LEU A 202 9.97 -2.62 -3.64
C LEU A 202 10.61 -1.88 -4.81
N LYS A 203 11.82 -1.35 -4.61
CA LYS A 203 12.71 -0.99 -5.73
C LYS A 203 13.10 -2.21 -6.55
N CYS A 204 13.20 -3.39 -5.91
CA CYS A 204 13.54 -4.65 -6.58
C CYS A 204 12.41 -5.19 -7.47
N PHE A 205 11.16 -4.80 -7.20
CA PHE A 205 9.98 -5.35 -7.87
C PHE A 205 9.03 -4.23 -8.31
N SER A 206 9.56 -3.10 -8.77
CA SER A 206 8.78 -1.89 -9.08
C SER A 206 7.79 -2.04 -10.24
N ASN A 207 7.86 -3.13 -11.01
CA ASN A 207 6.98 -3.42 -12.15
C ASN A 207 5.80 -4.33 -11.77
N GLN A 208 5.46 -4.38 -10.48
CA GLN A 208 4.41 -5.26 -9.99
C GLN A 208 3.11 -4.49 -9.86
N PHE A 209 2.13 -4.90 -10.65
CA PHE A 209 0.88 -4.17 -10.85
C PHE A 209 -0.30 -4.79 -10.14
N GLN A 210 -0.07 -5.65 -9.15
CA GLN A 210 -1.14 -6.26 -8.37
C GLN A 210 -1.08 -5.82 -6.91
N ARG A 211 -2.22 -5.36 -6.40
CA ARG A 211 -2.42 -4.98 -5.00
C ARG A 211 -3.64 -5.68 -4.44
N VAL A 212 -3.65 -5.95 -3.15
CA VAL A 212 -4.84 -6.45 -2.45
C VAL A 212 -5.07 -5.66 -1.18
N VAL A 213 -6.32 -5.27 -0.95
CA VAL A 213 -6.76 -4.55 0.25
C VAL A 213 -7.58 -5.49 1.12
N TYR A 214 -7.10 -5.74 2.33
CA TYR A 214 -7.72 -6.56 3.35
C TYR A 214 -8.23 -5.68 4.49
N ARG A 215 -9.37 -6.05 5.08
CA ARG A 215 -9.82 -5.54 6.37
C ARG A 215 -9.15 -6.30 7.50
N ALA A 216 -9.09 -5.68 8.68
CA ALA A 216 -8.67 -6.38 9.89
C ALA A 216 -9.46 -7.69 10.10
N GLY A 217 -8.76 -8.76 10.43
CA GLY A 217 -9.28 -10.11 10.64
C GLY A 217 -9.40 -10.96 9.38
N GLU A 218 -9.22 -10.40 8.17
CA GLU A 218 -9.30 -11.20 6.95
C GLU A 218 -8.07 -12.10 6.77
N VAL A 219 -8.32 -13.37 6.44
CA VAL A 219 -7.28 -14.34 6.08
C VAL A 219 -6.75 -13.99 4.69
N ILE A 220 -5.42 -13.88 4.59
CA ILE A 220 -4.68 -13.66 3.34
C ILE A 220 -4.40 -15.01 2.68
N PHE A 221 -3.86 -15.95 3.45
CA PHE A 221 -3.71 -17.36 3.08
C PHE A 221 -3.68 -18.23 4.34
N SER A 222 -3.97 -19.52 4.16
CA SER A 222 -3.94 -20.52 5.22
C SER A 222 -2.69 -21.41 5.13
N GLU A 223 -2.35 -22.00 6.26
CA GLU A 223 -1.32 -23.05 6.34
C GLU A 223 -1.69 -24.20 5.40
N PHE A 224 -0.67 -24.76 4.72
CA PHE A 224 -0.79 -25.81 3.71
C PHE A 224 -1.44 -25.43 2.37
N ASP A 225 -1.86 -24.18 2.18
CA ASP A 225 -2.28 -23.72 0.85
C ASP A 225 -1.12 -23.84 -0.15
N GLU A 226 -1.43 -24.17 -1.40
CA GLU A 226 -0.49 -24.01 -2.51
C GLU A 226 -0.20 -22.52 -2.72
N ALA A 227 1.00 -22.21 -3.21
CA ALA A 227 1.46 -20.83 -3.31
C ALA A 227 2.22 -20.53 -4.60
N ASP A 228 1.71 -19.56 -5.34
CA ASP A 228 2.33 -18.99 -6.54
C ASP A 228 2.68 -17.50 -6.38
N GLU A 229 2.48 -16.93 -5.20
CA GLU A 229 2.72 -15.53 -4.90
C GLU A 229 3.23 -15.28 -3.46
N CYS A 230 3.97 -14.19 -3.29
CA CYS A 230 4.30 -13.63 -1.97
C CYS A 230 3.87 -12.16 -1.91
N TYR A 231 4.01 -11.54 -0.74
CA TYR A 231 3.41 -10.24 -0.48
C TYR A 231 4.37 -9.31 0.23
N VAL A 232 4.32 -8.03 -0.14
CA VAL A 232 4.97 -6.95 0.60
C VAL A 232 3.91 -6.05 1.19
N ILE A 233 4.00 -5.78 2.50
CA ILE A 233 3.04 -4.91 3.18
C ILE A 233 3.34 -3.45 2.83
N ASP A 234 2.38 -2.73 2.26
CA ASP A 234 2.47 -1.28 2.03
C ASP A 234 1.86 -0.50 3.21
N VAL A 235 0.70 -0.94 3.67
CA VAL A 235 -0.04 -0.34 4.80
C VAL A 235 -0.60 -1.44 5.68
N GLY A 236 -0.72 -1.19 6.98
CA GLY A 236 -1.32 -2.11 7.93
C GLY A 236 -0.32 -3.08 8.53
N SER A 237 -0.82 -4.23 8.97
CA SER A 237 -0.04 -5.25 9.65
C SER A 237 -0.65 -6.63 9.45
N VAL A 238 0.19 -7.66 9.43
CA VAL A 238 -0.18 -9.06 9.22
C VAL A 238 0.35 -9.89 10.39
N LYS A 239 -0.51 -10.69 11.02
CA LYS A 239 -0.09 -11.71 11.98
C LYS A 239 0.16 -13.02 11.26
N ILE A 240 1.29 -13.67 11.57
CA ILE A 240 1.60 -15.02 11.11
C ILE A 240 1.35 -15.99 12.25
N THR A 241 0.51 -16.99 11.98
CA THR A 241 0.03 -17.89 13.01
C THR A 241 0.05 -19.34 12.54
N THR A 242 0.17 -20.28 13.47
CA THR A 242 -0.06 -21.71 13.22
C THR A 242 -1.17 -22.18 14.14
N THR A 243 -1.89 -23.21 13.71
CA THR A 243 -2.98 -23.80 14.49
C THR A 243 -2.57 -25.18 14.94
N ASN A 244 -2.59 -25.44 16.24
CA ASN A 244 -2.35 -26.77 16.76
C ASN A 244 -3.46 -27.73 16.30
N ALA A 245 -3.10 -28.78 15.58
CA ALA A 245 -4.04 -29.75 15.04
C ALA A 245 -4.81 -30.53 16.12
N VAL A 246 -4.29 -30.63 17.35
CA VAL A 246 -4.89 -31.43 18.42
C VAL A 246 -6.00 -30.67 19.17
N ASP A 247 -5.77 -29.41 19.51
CA ASP A 247 -6.67 -28.62 20.35
C ASP A 247 -7.18 -27.32 19.69
N GLY A 248 -6.80 -27.06 18.44
CA GLY A 248 -7.22 -25.90 17.66
C GLY A 248 -6.64 -24.58 18.14
N ARG A 249 -5.70 -24.57 19.09
CA ARG A 249 -5.11 -23.32 19.61
C ARG A 249 -4.26 -22.64 18.54
N GLU A 250 -4.52 -21.36 18.33
CA GLU A 250 -3.74 -20.52 17.43
C GLU A 250 -2.55 -19.92 18.18
N LEU A 251 -1.34 -20.09 17.64
CA LEU A 251 -0.13 -19.45 18.12
C LEU A 251 0.32 -18.40 17.10
N ALA A 252 0.30 -17.12 17.49
CA ALA A 252 0.90 -16.05 16.70
C ALA A 252 2.37 -15.90 17.08
N PHE A 253 3.27 -16.20 16.14
CA PHE A 253 4.72 -16.16 16.39
C PHE A 253 5.44 -15.04 15.64
N ALA A 254 4.73 -14.30 14.78
CA ALA A 254 5.26 -13.08 14.19
C ALA A 254 4.14 -12.06 13.90
N MET A 255 4.46 -10.78 14.08
CA MET A 255 3.71 -9.66 13.52
C MET A 255 4.58 -8.95 12.49
N MET A 256 4.01 -8.69 11.33
CA MET A 256 4.67 -8.05 10.20
C MET A 256 4.00 -6.72 9.87
N GLY A 257 4.80 -5.72 9.49
CA GLY A 257 4.35 -4.38 9.16
C GLY A 257 4.91 -3.86 7.83
N PRO A 258 4.71 -2.57 7.53
CA PRO A 258 5.05 -2.00 6.23
C PRO A 258 6.52 -2.20 5.83
N GLY A 259 6.71 -2.77 4.65
CA GLY A 259 7.99 -3.10 4.04
C GLY A 259 8.54 -4.47 4.35
N GLU A 260 7.88 -5.26 5.19
CA GLU A 260 8.22 -6.66 5.41
C GLU A 260 7.62 -7.55 4.30
N LEU A 261 8.39 -8.57 3.93
CA LEU A 261 8.02 -9.61 2.96
C LEU A 261 7.48 -10.83 3.69
N PHE A 262 6.42 -11.43 3.16
CA PHE A 262 5.84 -12.65 3.70
C PHE A 262 5.24 -13.57 2.64
N GLY A 263 5.09 -14.84 2.98
CA GLY A 263 4.66 -15.88 2.05
C GLY A 263 5.75 -16.32 1.06
N GLU A 264 6.97 -15.81 1.18
CA GLU A 264 8.07 -16.07 0.24
C GLU A 264 8.69 -17.47 0.40
N MET A 265 8.54 -18.12 1.56
CA MET A 265 9.12 -19.46 1.80
C MET A 265 8.69 -20.47 0.74
N ALA A 266 7.37 -20.54 0.50
CA ALA A 266 6.76 -21.44 -0.47
C ALA A 266 7.25 -21.17 -1.91
N LEU A 267 7.60 -19.92 -2.24
CA LEU A 267 8.17 -19.57 -3.53
C LEU A 267 9.63 -20.02 -3.66
N ILE A 268 10.38 -20.02 -2.56
CA ILE A 268 11.80 -20.36 -2.54
C ILE A 268 12.00 -21.88 -2.53
N ASP A 269 11.31 -22.60 -1.65
CA ASP A 269 11.48 -24.04 -1.47
C ASP A 269 10.46 -24.90 -2.22
N SER A 270 9.47 -24.27 -2.87
CA SER A 270 8.43 -24.92 -3.67
C SER A 270 7.55 -25.88 -2.87
N LYS A 271 7.33 -25.58 -1.59
CA LYS A 271 6.37 -26.27 -0.73
C LYS A 271 5.11 -25.43 -0.53
N THR A 272 4.13 -25.99 0.17
CA THR A 272 2.92 -25.28 0.60
C THR A 272 3.23 -24.18 1.62
N ARG A 273 2.26 -23.30 1.89
CA ARG A 273 2.35 -22.31 2.97
C ARG A 273 2.71 -22.98 4.29
N SER A 274 3.68 -22.41 5.00
CA SER A 274 4.19 -22.92 6.28
C SER A 274 3.42 -22.42 7.51
N ALA A 275 2.49 -21.48 7.32
CA ALA A 275 1.70 -20.84 8.37
C ALA A 275 0.50 -20.12 7.76
N ASN A 276 -0.45 -19.71 8.59
CA ASN A 276 -1.51 -18.78 8.23
C ASN A 276 -0.97 -17.34 8.21
N ALA A 277 -1.53 -16.50 7.33
CA ALA A 277 -1.33 -15.06 7.34
C ALA A 277 -2.69 -14.35 7.42
N ILE A 278 -2.85 -13.49 8.42
CA ILE A 278 -4.12 -12.81 8.70
C ILE A 278 -3.85 -11.32 8.87
N ALA A 279 -4.64 -10.48 8.22
CA ALA A 279 -4.55 -9.03 8.40
C ALA A 279 -4.88 -8.66 9.86
N ALA A 280 -3.91 -8.18 10.62
CA ALA A 280 -4.10 -7.75 12.01
C ALA A 280 -4.75 -6.35 12.07
N SER A 281 -4.58 -5.54 11.02
CA SER A 281 -5.28 -4.28 10.82
C SER A 281 -5.73 -4.15 9.36
N ASP A 282 -6.47 -3.09 9.00
CA ASP A 282 -6.73 -2.78 7.59
C ASP A 282 -5.40 -2.68 6.84
N THR A 283 -5.20 -3.58 5.89
CA THR A 283 -3.91 -3.90 5.30
C THR A 283 -3.95 -3.81 3.79
N GLU A 284 -2.94 -3.18 3.21
CA GLU A 284 -2.72 -3.14 1.77
C GLU A 284 -1.40 -3.84 1.48
N VAL A 285 -1.44 -4.84 0.59
CA VAL A 285 -0.26 -5.57 0.14
C VAL A 285 -0.03 -5.38 -1.35
N ILE A 286 1.24 -5.40 -1.74
CA ILE A 286 1.67 -5.58 -3.12
C ILE A 286 1.91 -7.08 -3.31
N VAL A 287 1.33 -7.64 -4.36
CA VAL A 287 1.45 -9.06 -4.70
C VAL A 287 2.62 -9.23 -5.65
N LEU A 288 3.48 -10.20 -5.37
CA LEU A 288 4.60 -10.61 -6.19
C LEU A 288 4.35 -12.04 -6.66
N ARG A 289 4.10 -12.23 -7.96
CA ARG A 289 3.99 -13.59 -8.54
C ARG A 289 5.35 -14.27 -8.52
N ARG A 290 5.35 -15.59 -8.43
CA ARG A 290 6.58 -16.41 -8.40
C ARG A 290 7.49 -16.10 -9.59
N ASP A 291 6.94 -16.06 -10.80
CA ASP A 291 7.72 -15.84 -12.01
C ASP A 291 8.39 -14.47 -12.00
N ASP A 292 7.65 -13.43 -11.60
CA ASP A 292 8.18 -12.07 -11.48
C ASP A 292 9.22 -11.94 -10.37
N PHE A 293 8.99 -12.61 -9.23
CA PHE A 293 9.92 -12.66 -8.12
C PHE A 293 11.24 -13.31 -8.54
N MET A 294 11.17 -14.47 -9.18
CA MET A 294 12.34 -15.22 -9.65
C MET A 294 13.05 -14.47 -10.78
N GLN A 295 12.33 -13.91 -11.74
CA GLN A 295 12.89 -13.11 -12.82
C GLN A 295 13.58 -11.85 -12.28
N GLY A 296 12.96 -11.15 -11.32
CA GLY A 296 13.54 -9.98 -10.68
C GLY A 296 14.85 -10.28 -9.95
N LEU A 297 14.96 -11.46 -9.33
CA LEU A 297 16.21 -11.93 -8.71
C LEU A 297 17.27 -12.31 -9.74
N GLN A 298 16.88 -12.90 -10.88
CA GLN A 298 17.82 -13.27 -11.94
C GLN A 298 18.38 -12.05 -12.68
N GLN A 299 17.54 -11.06 -12.98
CA GLN A 299 17.94 -9.84 -13.68
C GLN A 299 18.86 -8.94 -12.85
N HIS A 300 18.74 -9.04 -11.53
CA HIS A 300 19.43 -8.17 -10.59
C HIS A 300 19.94 -8.98 -9.38
N PRO A 301 20.98 -9.81 -9.54
CA PRO A 301 21.48 -10.69 -8.49
C PRO A 301 21.90 -9.96 -7.21
N GLU A 302 22.28 -8.68 -7.30
CA GLU A 302 22.57 -7.82 -6.14
C GLU A 302 21.38 -7.70 -5.18
N ARG A 303 20.15 -7.94 -5.65
CA ARG A 303 18.91 -7.88 -4.87
C ARG A 303 18.70 -9.12 -4.01
N LEU A 304 19.37 -10.23 -4.30
CA LEU A 304 19.30 -11.44 -3.49
C LEU A 304 19.75 -11.18 -2.05
N GLY A 305 20.77 -10.34 -1.85
CA GLY A 305 21.24 -9.96 -0.52
C GLY A 305 20.17 -9.26 0.33
N ILE A 306 19.27 -8.50 -0.31
CA ILE A 306 18.14 -7.85 0.37
C ILE A 306 17.14 -8.91 0.86
N VAL A 307 16.74 -9.83 -0.02
CA VAL A 307 15.81 -10.93 0.33
C VAL A 307 16.41 -11.81 1.43
N LEU A 308 17.67 -12.21 1.30
CA LEU A 308 18.38 -12.99 2.32
C LEU A 308 18.50 -12.24 3.65
N GLY A 309 18.64 -10.91 3.61
CA GLY A 309 18.61 -10.06 4.79
C GLY A 309 17.28 -10.19 5.55
N PHE A 310 16.14 -10.07 4.86
CA PHE A 310 14.82 -10.25 5.47
C PHE A 310 14.64 -11.63 6.10
N ILE A 311 15.04 -12.69 5.38
CA ILE A 311 14.96 -14.07 5.89
C ILE A 311 15.87 -14.26 7.11
N SER A 312 17.09 -13.73 7.07
CA SER A 312 18.06 -13.82 8.17
C SER A 312 17.58 -13.10 9.43
N ASP A 313 16.99 -11.92 9.28
CA ASP A 313 16.44 -11.17 10.41
C ASP A 313 15.21 -11.85 11.00
N ARG A 314 14.35 -12.45 10.15
CA ARG A 314 13.22 -13.26 10.62
C ARG A 314 13.68 -14.51 11.36
N LEU A 315 14.71 -15.19 10.87
CA LEU A 315 15.29 -16.35 11.54
C LEU A 315 15.84 -15.98 12.91
N ARG A 316 16.61 -14.89 13.00
CA ARG A 316 17.14 -14.37 14.28
C ARG A 316 16.03 -14.03 15.28
N ARG A 317 14.96 -13.35 14.83
CA ARG A 317 13.79 -13.05 15.68
C ARG A 317 13.10 -14.32 16.17
N THR A 318 12.97 -15.32 15.29
CA THR A 318 12.36 -16.62 15.64
C THR A 318 13.21 -17.36 16.67
N ASP A 319 14.54 -17.38 16.50
CA ASP A 319 15.48 -17.97 17.46
C ASP A 319 15.43 -17.29 18.83
N GLU A 320 15.31 -15.95 18.85
CA GLU A 320 15.17 -15.18 20.09
C GLU A 320 13.84 -15.48 20.79
N PHE A 321 12.74 -15.52 20.04
CA PHE A 321 11.44 -15.86 20.59
C PHE A 321 11.39 -17.29 21.13
N ALA A 322 11.99 -18.26 20.42
CA ALA A 322 12.10 -19.64 20.89
C ALA A 322 12.88 -19.74 22.22
N LYS A 323 13.96 -18.95 22.39
CA LYS A 323 14.70 -18.87 23.67
C LYS A 323 13.83 -18.29 24.79
N LEU A 324 13.03 -17.26 24.49
CA LEU A 324 12.13 -16.65 25.47
C LEU A 324 10.98 -17.57 25.87
N LEU A 325 10.48 -18.40 24.95
CA LEU A 325 9.50 -19.44 25.26
C LEU A 325 10.09 -20.52 26.18
N ALA A 326 11.35 -20.90 25.97
CA ALA A 326 12.01 -21.95 26.76
C ALA A 326 12.50 -21.48 28.14
N TYR A 327 13.00 -20.24 28.25
CA TYR A 327 13.72 -19.77 29.43
C TYR A 327 13.27 -18.40 29.95
N GLY A 328 12.44 -17.67 29.19
CA GLY A 328 12.03 -16.30 29.52
C GLY A 328 10.77 -16.23 30.39
N SER A 329 10.69 -15.17 31.21
CA SER A 329 9.45 -14.84 31.94
C SER A 329 8.36 -14.33 30.99
N ALA A 330 7.10 -14.34 31.46
CA ALA A 330 6.00 -13.72 30.73
C ALA A 330 6.29 -12.25 30.40
N GLU A 331 6.79 -11.49 31.37
CA GLU A 331 7.19 -10.09 31.17
C GLU A 331 8.22 -9.92 30.03
N GLN A 332 9.24 -10.79 29.96
CA GLN A 332 10.24 -10.73 28.89
C GLN A 332 9.63 -11.04 27.51
N ARG A 333 8.70 -11.99 27.44
CA ARG A 333 7.96 -12.28 26.20
C ARG A 333 7.08 -11.11 25.78
N ILE A 334 6.38 -10.49 26.74
CA ILE A 334 5.55 -9.30 26.49
C ILE A 334 6.42 -8.14 26.00
N GLU A 335 7.57 -7.90 26.61
CA GLU A 335 8.48 -6.84 26.19
C GLU A 335 9.03 -7.09 24.77
N PHE A 336 9.38 -8.34 24.45
CA PHE A 336 9.83 -8.72 23.11
C PHE A 336 8.73 -8.51 22.06
N ALA A 337 7.51 -9.00 22.33
CA ALA A 337 6.36 -8.81 21.46
C ALA A 337 6.02 -7.33 21.27
N LEU A 338 6.06 -6.55 22.35
CA LEU A 338 5.81 -5.11 22.30
C LEU A 338 6.86 -4.41 21.42
N LYS A 339 8.15 -4.72 21.59
CA LYS A 339 9.21 -4.17 20.72
C LYS A 339 8.97 -4.52 19.25
N GLY A 340 8.66 -5.78 18.94
CA GLY A 340 8.35 -6.21 17.58
C GLY A 340 7.17 -5.46 16.97
N LEU A 341 6.10 -5.25 17.75
CA LEU A 341 4.93 -4.46 17.33
C LEU A 341 5.27 -2.98 17.12
N LEU A 342 6.10 -2.40 17.97
CA LEU A 342 6.53 -1.00 17.84
C LEU A 342 7.45 -0.77 16.63
N GLU A 343 8.37 -1.71 16.38
CA GLU A 343 9.27 -1.67 15.22
C GLU A 343 8.51 -1.81 13.89
N SER A 344 7.60 -2.79 13.81
CA SER A 344 6.77 -3.04 12.63
C SER A 344 5.75 -1.92 12.38
N ALA A 345 5.18 -1.33 13.44
CA ALA A 345 4.22 -0.24 13.30
C ALA A 345 4.84 1.07 12.75
N ARG A 346 6.18 1.20 12.74
CA ARG A 346 6.93 2.44 12.41
C ARG A 346 6.17 3.69 12.85
N LEU A 347 5.84 3.71 14.14
CA LEU A 347 4.97 4.72 14.75
C LEU A 347 5.40 6.13 14.33
N LYS A 348 4.45 6.91 13.78
CA LYS A 348 4.68 8.36 13.68
C LYS A 348 4.74 8.90 15.11
N GLN A 349 5.91 9.33 15.55
CA GLN A 349 5.99 10.23 16.68
C GLN A 349 5.19 11.48 16.32
N ARG A 350 4.19 11.78 17.15
CA ARG A 350 3.52 13.08 17.08
C ARG A 350 4.51 14.16 17.51
N ALA A 351 4.24 15.40 17.12
CA ALA A 351 5.10 16.54 17.45
C ALA A 351 5.28 16.73 18.98
N ASP A 352 4.36 16.19 19.78
CA ASP A 352 4.37 16.18 21.25
C ASP A 352 5.18 15.00 21.86
N GLY A 353 5.79 14.14 21.04
CA GLY A 353 6.59 12.99 21.48
C GLY A 353 5.78 11.73 21.80
N THR A 354 4.43 11.77 21.68
CA THR A 354 3.57 10.61 21.87
C THR A 354 3.55 9.71 20.65
N SER A 355 3.21 8.44 20.85
CA SER A 355 3.08 7.46 19.76
C SER A 355 1.96 6.47 20.01
N LEU A 356 1.24 6.07 18.95
CA LEU A 356 0.03 5.26 19.05
C LEU A 356 0.19 3.92 18.33
N LEU A 357 0.27 2.84 19.09
CA LEU A 357 0.18 1.49 18.57
C LEU A 357 -1.30 1.09 18.48
N ARG A 358 -1.75 0.73 17.28
CA ARG A 358 -3.12 0.23 17.03
C ARG A 358 -3.20 -1.28 17.28
N ALA A 359 -2.78 -1.69 18.46
CA ALA A 359 -2.87 -3.04 18.98
C ALA A 359 -3.17 -2.95 20.48
N GLY A 360 -4.12 -3.74 20.97
CA GLY A 360 -4.49 -3.80 22.38
C GLY A 360 -3.90 -4.99 23.14
N PRO A 361 -4.32 -5.22 24.40
CA PRO A 361 -3.79 -6.30 25.23
C PRO A 361 -3.93 -7.70 24.61
N ALA A 362 -5.06 -7.99 23.94
CA ALA A 362 -5.30 -9.30 23.33
C ALA A 362 -4.30 -9.62 22.18
N GLU A 363 -4.01 -8.63 21.34
CA GLU A 363 -3.04 -8.77 20.25
C GLU A 363 -1.62 -8.94 20.78
N LEU A 364 -1.26 -8.17 21.82
CA LEU A 364 0.03 -8.27 22.47
C LEU A 364 0.20 -9.62 23.19
N ALA A 365 -0.86 -10.15 23.80
CA ALA A 365 -0.86 -11.47 24.45
C ALA A 365 -0.63 -12.59 23.44
N ALA A 366 -1.34 -12.53 22.31
CA ALA A 366 -1.15 -13.46 21.21
C ALA A 366 0.30 -13.43 20.69
N ALA A 367 0.86 -12.24 20.47
CA ALA A 367 2.24 -12.08 20.00
C ALA A 367 3.31 -12.48 21.04
N ALA A 368 3.00 -12.38 22.34
CA ALA A 368 3.87 -12.81 23.42
C ALA A 368 3.76 -14.30 23.74
N GLY A 369 2.78 -15.01 23.18
CA GLY A 369 2.47 -16.39 23.56
C GLY A 369 2.11 -16.52 25.04
N THR A 370 1.29 -15.60 25.56
CA THR A 370 0.96 -15.46 26.98
C THR A 370 -0.52 -15.10 27.16
N ASP A 371 -1.04 -15.10 28.38
CA ASP A 371 -2.45 -14.73 28.59
C ASP A 371 -2.69 -13.21 28.63
N VAL A 372 -3.93 -12.80 28.34
CA VAL A 372 -4.32 -11.37 28.30
C VAL A 372 -4.20 -10.71 29.67
N GLY A 373 -4.39 -11.45 30.76
CA GLY A 373 -4.29 -10.94 32.13
C GLY A 373 -2.86 -10.54 32.49
N GLU A 374 -1.86 -11.35 32.14
CA GLU A 374 -0.44 -11.02 32.29
C GLU A 374 -0.07 -9.74 31.51
N VAL A 375 -0.60 -9.59 30.29
CA VAL A 375 -0.40 -8.37 29.49
C VAL A 375 -1.05 -7.15 30.12
N ILE A 376 -2.29 -7.28 30.59
CA ILE A 376 -2.97 -6.18 31.30
C ILE A 376 -2.15 -5.77 32.52
N GLY A 377 -1.70 -6.72 33.34
CA GLY A 377 -0.87 -6.44 34.50
C GLY A 377 0.43 -5.70 34.14
N PHE A 378 1.10 -6.12 33.06
CA PHE A 378 2.27 -5.43 32.53
C PHE A 378 1.97 -3.99 32.09
N LEU A 379 0.88 -3.78 31.34
CA LEU A 379 0.48 -2.47 30.83
C LEU A 379 0.00 -1.53 31.94
N GLU A 380 -0.69 -2.03 32.97
CA GLU A 380 -1.02 -1.23 34.17
C GLU A 380 0.26 -0.74 34.87
N GLY A 381 1.27 -1.60 34.99
CA GLY A 381 2.59 -1.18 35.51
C GLY A 381 3.28 -0.12 34.64
N LEU A 382 3.02 -0.09 33.33
CA LEU A 382 3.46 1.01 32.46
C LEU A 382 2.64 2.29 32.68
N ARG A 383 1.31 2.16 32.86
CA ARG A 383 0.38 3.26 33.10
C ARG A 383 0.68 3.97 34.42
N GLU A 384 0.88 3.24 35.51
CA GLU A 384 1.24 3.79 36.82
C GLU A 384 2.52 4.62 36.78
N ARG A 385 3.47 4.25 35.90
CA ARG A 385 4.71 5.02 35.66
C ARG A 385 4.55 6.17 34.68
N GLY A 386 3.34 6.41 34.16
CA GLY A 386 3.02 7.45 33.18
C GLY A 386 3.70 7.22 31.82
N ILE A 387 3.93 5.95 31.44
CA ILE A 387 4.59 5.59 30.18
C ILE A 387 3.57 5.44 29.05
N CYS A 388 2.41 4.85 29.31
CA CYS A 388 1.36 4.68 28.32
C CYS A 388 -0.05 4.76 28.93
N GLU A 389 -1.01 5.06 28.07
CA GLU A 389 -2.41 4.74 28.25
C GLU A 389 -2.78 3.59 27.30
N PHE A 390 -3.76 2.78 27.64
CA PHE A 390 -4.24 1.73 26.75
C PHE A 390 -5.74 1.48 26.86
N SER A 391 -6.29 0.91 25.79
CA SER A 391 -7.65 0.37 25.72
C SER A 391 -7.62 -0.98 25.01
N ASP A 392 -8.77 -1.63 24.87
CA ASP A 392 -8.88 -2.95 24.24
C ASP A 392 -8.31 -3.02 22.80
N ALA A 393 -8.24 -1.88 22.11
CA ALA A 393 -7.85 -1.79 20.70
C ALA A 393 -6.54 -1.03 20.44
N ARG A 394 -5.94 -0.37 21.44
CA ARG A 394 -4.76 0.48 21.21
C ARG A 394 -3.95 0.75 22.48
N ILE A 395 -2.67 1.01 22.30
CA ILE A 395 -1.74 1.47 23.33
C ILE A 395 -1.16 2.82 22.87
N GLU A 396 -1.41 3.88 23.64
CA GLU A 396 -0.88 5.23 23.43
C GLU A 396 0.29 5.48 24.38
N PHE A 397 1.50 5.54 23.83
CA PHE A 397 2.70 5.84 24.59
C PHE A 397 2.84 7.35 24.78
N LEU A 398 2.86 7.77 26.04
CA LEU A 398 3.02 9.16 26.45
C LEU A 398 4.49 9.62 26.38
N ARG A 399 5.42 8.67 26.28
CA ARG A 399 6.87 8.90 26.15
C ARG A 399 7.47 7.88 25.16
N PRO A 400 8.64 8.17 24.55
CA PRO A 400 9.33 7.20 23.71
C PRO A 400 9.66 5.91 24.46
N TYR A 401 9.05 4.80 24.04
CA TYR A 401 9.34 3.47 24.58
C TYR A 401 10.48 2.82 23.77
N GLY A 402 11.49 2.25 24.44
CA GLY A 402 12.49 1.39 23.79
C GLY A 402 13.76 2.04 23.20
N ARG A 403 14.00 3.37 23.29
CA ARG A 403 15.27 3.99 22.81
C ARG A 403 16.38 4.21 23.85
N ALA A 404 16.17 3.88 25.13
CA ALA A 404 17.09 4.21 26.22
C ALA A 404 17.84 3.02 26.86
N HIS A 405 18.40 2.09 26.06
CA HIS A 405 19.27 1.03 26.61
C HIS A 405 20.58 0.75 25.84
N ARG A 406 20.94 1.58 24.84
CA ARG A 406 22.23 1.46 24.13
C ARG A 406 23.28 2.53 24.47
N ALA A 407 23.03 3.43 25.41
CA ALA A 407 23.93 4.55 25.73
C ALA A 407 24.46 4.57 27.17
N THR A 408 24.68 3.41 27.82
CA THR A 408 25.38 3.33 29.11
C THR A 408 26.19 2.03 29.26
N LYS A 409 27.12 1.80 28.33
CA LYS A 409 28.36 1.06 28.65
C LYS A 409 29.55 1.92 28.24
N ARG A 410 29.78 2.99 29.01
CA ARG A 410 31.11 3.60 29.09
C ARG A 410 32.03 2.55 29.70
N ARG A 411 33.03 2.10 28.93
CA ARG A 411 34.20 1.40 29.46
C ARG A 411 34.75 2.19 30.65
N PRO A 412 35.09 1.58 31.79
CA PRO A 412 35.95 2.24 32.76
C PRO A 412 37.29 2.46 32.05
N GLY A 413 37.63 3.72 31.81
CA GLY A 413 38.97 4.08 31.38
C GLY A 413 39.94 3.60 32.44
N GLY A 414 40.93 2.80 32.03
CA GLY A 414 42.10 2.51 32.83
C GLY A 414 42.78 3.83 33.16
N SER A 415 42.79 4.17 34.44
CA SER A 415 43.64 5.21 35.01
C SER A 415 45.10 4.78 34.85
N GLY A 416 45.86 5.53 34.05
CA GLY A 416 47.30 5.56 34.17
C GLY A 416 47.70 6.29 35.45
N GLN A 417 48.58 5.69 36.23
CA GLN A 417 49.51 6.37 37.14
C GLN A 417 50.78 5.52 37.25
N ALA A 418 51.82 5.92 36.52
CA ALA A 418 53.21 6.10 36.94
C ALA A 418 54.08 6.22 35.68
#